data_AF-A0A1R1LWA7-F1
#
_entry.id   AF-A0A1R1LWA7-F1
#
_cell.length_a   1.000
_cell.length_b   1.000
_cell.length_c   1.000
_cell.angle_alpha   90.00
_cell.angle_beta   90.00
_cell.angle_gamma   90.00
#
_symmetry.space_group_name_H-M   'P 1'
#
loop_
_entity.id
_entity.type
_entity.pdbx_description
1 polymer ?
#
loop_
_entity_poly.entity_id
_entity_poly.type
_entity_poly.pdbx_seq_one_letter_code
_entity_poly.pdbx_strand_id
1 'polypeptide(L)'
;MSRLDSVIRRLQAQKLCLNYASKILSGRLVKNIVMFEIGLGNGRTYDHLLNLFPGYEIYAFDKQIQAHPNCIPDVDHRIVGDIRDTLPRAVARFKGQCVLAHIDIGSGDSDYNCMIAEFLGSCLKPVLAKDALIISDQPLNISECVSLKLPPGVQDGRYHMQHFTP
;
A
#
# COMPACT_ATOMS: atom_id res chain seq x y z
N MET A 1 18.36 -6.47 18.20
CA MET A 1 17.89 -5.21 17.59
C MET A 1 16.75 -4.69 18.44
N SER A 2 16.76 -3.41 18.83
CA SER A 2 15.67 -2.86 19.63
C SER A 2 14.39 -2.68 18.79
N ARG A 3 13.25 -2.48 19.45
CA ARG A 3 12.00 -2.12 18.75
C ARG A 3 12.11 -0.76 18.04
N LEU A 4 12.92 0.16 18.58
CA LEU A 4 13.22 1.44 17.97
C LEU A 4 14.01 1.28 16.67
N ASP A 5 15.07 0.47 16.68
CA ASP A 5 15.84 0.19 15.45
C ASP A 5 14.96 -0.47 14.38
N SER A 6 14.09 -1.40 14.80
CA SER A 6 13.16 -2.08 13.89
C SER A 6 12.21 -1.09 13.23
N VAL A 7 11.58 -0.19 13.99
CA VAL A 7 10.66 0.79 13.41
C VAL A 7 11.38 1.78 12.49
N ILE A 8 12.59 2.24 12.85
CA ILE A 8 13.41 3.11 11.99
C ILE A 8 13.66 2.42 10.63
N ARG A 9 14.08 1.15 10.65
CA ARG A 9 14.32 0.39 9.41
C ARG A 9 13.06 0.21 8.57
N ARG A 10 11.89 0.06 9.19
CA ARG A 10 10.60 -0.02 8.45
C ARG A 10 10.28 1.29 7.74
N LEU A 11 10.35 2.40 8.47
CA LEU A 11 10.05 3.73 7.94
C LEU A 11 11.03 4.10 6.81
N GLN A 12 12.31 3.74 6.96
CA GLN A 12 13.31 3.90 5.90
C GLN A 12 12.96 3.05 4.67
N ALA A 13 12.60 1.78 4.87
CA ALA A 13 12.22 0.88 3.78
C ALA A 13 10.99 1.39 3.01
N GLN A 14 9.94 1.81 3.73
CA GLN A 14 8.74 2.43 3.17
C GLN A 14 9.07 3.62 2.29
N LYS A 15 9.82 4.59 2.83
CA LYS A 15 10.21 5.79 2.10
C LYS A 15 11.00 5.45 0.83
N LEU A 16 11.96 4.53 0.93
CA LEU A 16 12.78 4.14 -0.22
C LEU A 16 11.94 3.44 -1.30
N CYS A 17 11.04 2.53 -0.92
CA CYS A 17 10.17 1.83 -1.86
C CYS A 17 9.17 2.79 -2.54
N LEU A 18 8.53 3.67 -1.77
CA LEU A 18 7.61 4.68 -2.30
C LEU A 18 8.31 5.66 -3.25
N ASN A 19 9.51 6.13 -2.89
CA ASN A 19 10.34 6.98 -3.76
C ASN A 19 10.81 6.27 -5.02
N TYR A 20 10.99 4.94 -4.98
CA TYR A 20 11.33 4.16 -6.16
C TYR A 20 10.10 3.97 -7.06
N ALA A 21 8.94 3.69 -6.46
CA ALA A 21 7.68 3.58 -7.17
C ALA A 21 7.28 4.89 -7.88
N SER A 22 7.50 6.05 -7.27
CA SER A 22 7.22 7.34 -7.92
C SER A 22 8.05 7.57 -9.18
N LYS A 23 9.28 7.04 -9.23
CA LYS A 23 10.11 7.08 -10.44
C LYS A 23 9.56 6.18 -11.55
N ILE A 24 9.06 4.99 -11.20
CA ILE A 24 8.46 4.03 -12.15
C ILE A 24 7.14 4.58 -12.71
N LEU A 25 6.32 5.18 -11.86
CA LEU A 25 4.98 5.67 -12.17
C LEU A 25 4.95 7.13 -12.67
N SER A 26 6.11 7.79 -12.77
CA SER A 26 6.23 9.17 -13.23
C SER A 26 5.57 9.35 -14.60
N GLY A 27 4.75 10.41 -14.74
CA GLY A 27 4.07 10.74 -16.00
C GLY A 27 2.88 9.84 -16.36
N ARG A 28 2.45 8.92 -15.49
CA ARG A 28 1.32 8.01 -15.73
C ARG A 28 -0.03 8.53 -15.24
N LEU A 29 -0.15 9.83 -14.95
CA LEU A 29 -1.43 10.39 -14.51
C LEU A 29 -2.39 10.38 -15.70
N VAL A 30 -3.31 9.41 -15.67
CA VAL A 30 -4.40 9.26 -16.63
C VAL A 30 -5.72 9.26 -15.88
N LYS A 31 -6.81 9.62 -16.55
CA LYS A 31 -8.14 9.63 -15.94
C LYS A 31 -8.48 8.23 -15.40
N ASN A 32 -9.19 8.20 -14.27
CA ASN A 32 -9.72 6.99 -13.62
C ASN A 32 -8.63 6.02 -13.11
N ILE A 33 -7.48 6.53 -12.68
CA ILE A 33 -6.48 5.77 -11.93
C ILE A 33 -6.48 6.23 -10.48
N VAL A 34 -6.35 5.28 -9.56
CA VAL A 34 -6.35 5.50 -8.11
C VAL A 34 -5.14 4.83 -7.46
N MET A 35 -4.84 5.24 -6.23
CA MET A 35 -3.86 4.58 -5.37
C MET A 35 -4.52 4.18 -4.06
N PHE A 36 -4.12 3.04 -3.49
CA PHE A 36 -4.61 2.55 -2.22
C PHE A 36 -3.51 2.62 -1.16
N GLU A 37 -3.84 3.24 -0.03
CA GLU A 37 -3.06 3.19 1.21
C GLU A 37 -3.81 2.32 2.22
N ILE A 38 -3.35 1.09 2.45
CA ILE A 38 -3.98 0.13 3.35
C ILE A 38 -3.22 0.13 4.67
N GLY A 39 -3.85 0.66 5.71
CA GLY A 39 -3.22 0.92 7.02
C GLY A 39 -2.78 2.37 7.14
N LEU A 40 -3.72 3.28 7.43
CA LEU A 40 -3.39 4.70 7.58
C LEU A 40 -2.52 4.96 8.81
N GLY A 41 -2.85 4.34 9.96
CA GLY A 41 -2.15 4.53 11.22
C GLY A 41 -2.01 6.01 11.58
N ASN A 42 -0.77 6.49 11.75
CA ASN A 42 -0.48 7.90 12.01
C ASN A 42 -0.56 8.80 10.75
N GLY A 43 -0.60 8.22 9.55
CA GLY A 43 -0.73 8.93 8.28
C GLY A 43 0.58 9.38 7.63
N ARG A 44 1.74 8.91 8.12
CA ARG A 44 3.06 9.35 7.61
C ARG A 44 3.31 8.93 6.16
N THR A 45 2.98 7.70 5.80
CA THR A 45 3.13 7.17 4.44
C THR A 45 2.08 7.76 3.51
N TYR A 46 0.85 7.95 3.98
CA TYR A 46 -0.19 8.69 3.25
C TYR A 46 0.24 10.13 2.91
N ASP A 47 0.74 10.90 3.88
CA ASP A 47 1.27 12.25 3.65
C ASP A 47 2.44 12.24 2.64
N HIS A 48 3.34 11.26 2.77
CA HIS A 48 4.44 11.09 1.82
C HIS A 48 3.95 10.75 0.40
N LEU A 49 2.91 9.92 0.28
CA LEU A 49 2.28 9.59 -1.00
C LEU A 49 1.67 10.83 -1.68
N LEU A 50 0.95 11.68 -0.94
CA LEU A 50 0.41 12.93 -1.48
C LEU A 50 1.50 13.85 -2.06
N ASN A 51 2.66 13.91 -1.40
CA ASN A 51 3.82 14.66 -1.89
C ASN A 51 4.45 14.05 -3.14
N LEU A 52 4.51 12.72 -3.23
CA LEU A 52 5.10 12.02 -4.39
C LEU A 52 4.19 12.01 -5.61
N PHE A 53 2.88 12.03 -5.41
CA PHE A 53 1.87 11.84 -6.44
C PHE A 53 0.84 12.98 -6.44
N PRO A 54 1.26 14.23 -6.72
CA PRO A 54 0.34 15.35 -6.76
C PRO A 54 -0.74 15.13 -7.82
N GLY A 55 -2.01 15.27 -7.43
CA GLY A 55 -3.16 15.13 -8.31
C GLY A 55 -3.68 13.69 -8.52
N TYR A 56 -3.09 12.69 -7.86
CA TYR A 56 -3.66 11.35 -7.84
C TYR A 56 -4.70 11.22 -6.73
N GLU A 57 -5.75 10.44 -7.00
CA GLU A 57 -6.75 10.06 -6.00
C GLU A 57 -6.20 8.93 -5.14
N ILE A 58 -6.00 9.20 -3.85
CA ILE A 58 -5.40 8.24 -2.90
C ILE A 58 -6.43 7.86 -1.84
N TYR A 59 -6.90 6.61 -1.88
CA TYR A 59 -7.88 6.08 -0.95
C TYR A 59 -7.17 5.41 0.22
N ALA A 60 -7.37 5.94 1.42
CA ALA A 60 -6.79 5.39 2.64
C ALA A 60 -7.78 4.51 3.40
N PHE A 61 -7.36 3.30 3.74
CA PHE A 61 -8.12 2.32 4.48
C PHE A 61 -7.56 2.20 5.89
N ASP A 62 -8.44 2.23 6.88
CA ASP A 62 -8.09 1.89 8.25
C ASP A 62 -9.31 1.39 9.00
N LYS A 63 -9.11 0.59 10.04
CA LYS A 63 -10.18 0.22 10.96
C LYS A 63 -10.75 1.44 11.68
N GLN A 64 -9.90 2.41 12.01
CA GLN A 64 -10.27 3.63 12.71
C GLN A 64 -9.28 4.77 12.42
N ILE A 65 -9.75 6.01 12.41
CA ILE A 65 -8.89 7.17 12.15
C ILE A 65 -8.15 7.56 13.44
N GLN A 66 -6.83 7.36 13.46
CA GLN A 66 -5.91 7.85 14.51
C GLN A 66 -4.71 8.59 13.92
N ALA A 67 -4.87 9.11 12.69
CA ALA A 67 -3.84 9.84 12.00
C ALA A 67 -3.58 11.20 12.65
N HIS A 68 -2.38 11.74 12.43
CA HIS A 68 -2.11 13.14 12.71
C HIS A 68 -3.16 14.01 11.98
N PRO A 69 -3.69 15.10 12.58
CA PRO A 69 -4.78 15.87 11.98
C PRO A 69 -4.52 16.35 10.54
N ASN A 70 -3.26 16.68 10.22
CA ASN A 70 -2.85 17.12 8.87
C ASN A 70 -2.73 15.97 7.86
N CYS A 71 -2.85 14.72 8.30
CA CYS A 71 -2.68 13.52 7.48
C CYS A 71 -4.00 12.75 7.34
N ILE A 72 -5.13 13.31 7.79
CA ILE A 72 -6.46 12.69 7.66
C ILE A 72 -6.96 12.97 6.22
N PRO A 73 -7.25 11.93 5.42
CA PRO A 73 -7.90 12.10 4.12
C PRO A 73 -9.27 12.77 4.27
N ASP A 74 -9.75 13.42 3.21
CA ASP A 74 -11.12 13.91 3.17
C ASP A 74 -12.15 12.75 3.24
N VAL A 75 -13.43 13.10 3.29
CA VAL A 75 -14.52 12.15 3.50
C VAL A 75 -14.65 11.16 2.35
N ASP A 76 -14.29 11.56 1.13
CA ASP A 76 -14.45 10.74 -0.08
C ASP A 76 -13.27 9.77 -0.27
N HIS A 77 -12.10 10.13 0.29
CA HIS A 77 -10.86 9.36 0.21
C HIS A 77 -10.59 8.46 1.42
N ARG A 78 -11.35 8.58 2.51
CA ARG A 78 -11.22 7.72 3.68
C ARG A 78 -12.21 6.55 3.65
N ILE A 79 -11.70 5.33 3.82
CA ILE A 79 -12.50 4.11 3.86
C ILE A 79 -12.30 3.44 5.22
N VAL A 80 -13.23 3.73 6.15
CA VAL A 80 -13.13 3.28 7.55
C VAL A 80 -13.91 1.99 7.78
N GLY A 81 -13.26 0.99 8.37
CA GLY A 81 -13.86 -0.29 8.74
C GLY A 81 -12.88 -1.45 8.66
N ASP A 82 -13.33 -2.66 9.00
CA ASP A 82 -12.51 -3.86 8.82
C ASP A 82 -12.18 -4.04 7.32
N ILE A 83 -10.89 -4.23 7.03
CA ILE A 83 -10.41 -4.36 5.65
C ILE A 83 -11.04 -5.55 4.92
N ARG A 84 -11.45 -6.59 5.66
CA ARG A 84 -12.15 -7.77 5.11
C ARG A 84 -13.52 -7.42 4.56
N ASP A 85 -14.13 -6.35 5.06
CA ASP A 85 -15.41 -5.84 4.58
C ASP A 85 -15.21 -4.70 3.56
N THR A 86 -14.29 -3.79 3.83
CA THR A 86 -14.15 -2.56 3.03
C THR A 86 -13.38 -2.78 1.74
N LEU A 87 -12.32 -3.61 1.73
CA LEU A 87 -11.50 -3.82 0.56
C LEU A 87 -12.26 -4.50 -0.58
N PRO A 88 -13.06 -5.57 -0.38
CA PRO A 88 -13.83 -6.17 -1.47
C PRO A 88 -14.78 -5.19 -2.15
N ARG A 89 -15.39 -4.27 -1.38
CA ARG A 89 -16.25 -3.21 -1.92
C ARG A 89 -15.46 -2.21 -2.77
N ALA A 90 -14.28 -1.81 -2.29
CA ALA A 90 -13.39 -0.92 -3.04
C ALA A 90 -12.84 -1.59 -4.31
N VAL A 91 -12.47 -2.87 -4.23
CA VAL A 91 -12.03 -3.68 -5.37
C VAL A 91 -13.11 -3.73 -6.45
N ALA A 92 -14.38 -3.90 -6.06
CA ALA A 92 -15.49 -3.86 -7.00
C ALA A 92 -15.69 -2.46 -7.62
N ARG A 93 -15.56 -1.39 -6.81
CA ARG A 93 -15.71 0.00 -7.26
C ARG A 93 -14.61 0.45 -8.22
N PHE A 94 -13.37 0.05 -7.97
CA PHE A 94 -12.17 0.54 -8.68
C PHE A 94 -11.52 -0.53 -9.56
N LYS A 95 -12.32 -1.48 -10.08
CA LYS A 95 -11.84 -2.61 -10.87
C LYS A 95 -10.90 -2.15 -11.99
N GLY A 96 -9.66 -2.65 -11.98
CA GLY A 96 -8.63 -2.33 -12.97
C GLY A 96 -8.06 -0.90 -12.92
N GLN A 97 -8.26 -0.16 -11.83
CA GLN A 97 -7.89 1.26 -11.72
C GLN A 97 -6.73 1.53 -10.74
N CYS A 98 -6.39 0.59 -9.86
CA CYS A 98 -5.36 0.80 -8.84
C CYS A 98 -3.95 0.63 -9.42
N VAL A 99 -3.21 1.74 -9.56
CA VAL A 99 -1.82 1.72 -10.09
C VAL A 99 -0.77 1.50 -9.01
N LEU A 100 -1.10 1.81 -7.75
CA LEU A 100 -0.23 1.59 -6.60
C LEU A 100 -1.08 1.17 -5.40
N ALA A 101 -0.79 0.01 -4.83
CA ALA A 101 -1.28 -0.41 -3.53
C ALA A 101 -0.12 -0.45 -2.54
N HIS A 102 -0.12 0.45 -1.56
CA HIS A 102 0.79 0.41 -0.42
C HIS A 102 0.08 -0.18 0.81
N ILE A 103 0.71 -1.13 1.48
CA ILE A 103 0.11 -1.94 2.54
C ILE A 103 1.08 -2.00 3.73
N ASP A 104 0.67 -1.48 4.87
CA ASP A 104 1.43 -1.51 6.13
C ASP A 104 0.49 -1.80 7.30
N ILE A 105 -0.06 -3.02 7.33
CA ILE A 105 -0.98 -3.46 8.40
C ILE A 105 -0.42 -4.60 9.24
N GLY A 106 0.85 -4.95 9.06
CA GLY A 106 1.49 -5.95 9.89
C GLY A 106 1.51 -5.56 11.35
N SER A 107 1.17 -6.54 12.16
CA SER A 107 1.15 -6.47 13.61
C SER A 107 2.33 -7.24 14.21
N GLY A 108 2.42 -7.27 15.54
CA GLY A 108 3.34 -8.18 16.23
C GLY A 108 2.88 -9.64 16.27
N ASP A 109 1.69 -9.93 15.76
CA ASP A 109 1.06 -11.25 15.75
C ASP A 109 1.29 -11.92 14.38
N SER A 110 2.07 -13.00 14.37
CA SER A 110 2.43 -13.72 13.15
C SER A 110 1.25 -14.42 12.49
N ASP A 111 0.34 -14.97 13.28
CA ASP A 111 -0.79 -15.76 12.77
C ASP A 111 -1.80 -14.82 12.11
N TYR A 112 -2.08 -13.69 12.76
CA TYR A 112 -2.90 -12.64 12.18
C TYR A 112 -2.29 -12.09 10.88
N ASN A 113 -0.98 -11.85 10.85
CA ASN A 113 -0.30 -11.35 9.65
C ASN A 113 -0.40 -12.34 8.49
N CYS A 114 -0.28 -13.65 8.75
CA CYS A 114 -0.41 -14.69 7.74
C CYS A 114 -1.83 -14.71 7.15
N MET A 115 -2.86 -14.73 8.01
CA MET A 115 -4.26 -14.72 7.59
C MET A 115 -4.60 -13.48 6.75
N ILE A 116 -4.10 -12.31 7.14
CA ILE A 116 -4.30 -11.07 6.41
C ILE A 116 -3.57 -11.09 5.06
N ALA A 117 -2.34 -11.61 5.00
CA ALA A 117 -1.60 -11.73 3.74
C ALA A 117 -2.31 -12.65 2.73
N GLU A 118 -2.87 -13.77 3.18
CA GLU A 118 -3.68 -14.67 2.34
C GLU A 118 -4.94 -13.97 1.82
N PHE A 119 -5.66 -13.25 2.70
CA PHE A 119 -6.82 -12.46 2.31
C PHE A 119 -6.47 -11.40 1.27
N LEU A 120 -5.42 -10.60 1.50
CA LEU A 120 -4.96 -9.57 0.56
C LEU A 120 -4.55 -10.17 -0.79
N GLY A 121 -3.80 -11.29 -0.76
CA GLY A 121 -3.34 -12.00 -1.95
C GLY A 121 -4.49 -12.44 -2.87
N SER A 122 -5.58 -12.93 -2.28
CA SER A 122 -6.78 -13.34 -3.01
C SER A 122 -7.68 -12.16 -3.44
N CYS A 123 -7.67 -11.05 -2.70
CA CYS A 123 -8.60 -9.95 -2.88
C CYS A 123 -8.11 -8.87 -3.87
N LEU A 124 -6.81 -8.58 -3.93
CA LEU A 124 -6.29 -7.40 -4.62
C LEU A 124 -6.31 -7.51 -6.15
N LYS A 125 -6.11 -8.70 -6.73
CA LYS A 125 -5.93 -8.88 -8.19
C LYS A 125 -6.94 -8.09 -9.05
N PRO A 126 -8.26 -8.12 -8.80
CA PRO A 126 -9.23 -7.46 -9.68
C PRO A 126 -9.16 -5.93 -9.67
N VAL A 127 -8.56 -5.30 -8.66
CA VAL A 127 -8.44 -3.83 -8.60
C VAL A 127 -7.22 -3.31 -9.35
N LEU A 128 -6.22 -4.16 -9.57
CA LEU A 128 -4.93 -3.75 -10.13
C LEU A 128 -5.08 -3.30 -11.59
N ALA A 129 -4.61 -2.09 -11.87
CA ALA A 129 -4.44 -1.60 -13.23
C ALA A 129 -3.24 -2.30 -13.90
N LYS A 130 -3.19 -2.26 -15.24
CA LYS A 130 -2.02 -2.75 -15.97
C LYS A 130 -0.74 -2.07 -15.46
N ASP A 131 0.32 -2.84 -15.26
CA ASP A 131 1.63 -2.37 -14.77
C ASP A 131 1.57 -1.74 -13.36
N ALA A 132 0.60 -2.15 -12.55
CA ALA A 132 0.45 -1.69 -11.16
C ALA A 132 1.60 -2.18 -10.28
N LEU A 133 1.90 -1.39 -9.25
CA LEU A 133 2.86 -1.73 -8.21
C LEU A 133 2.15 -2.08 -6.91
N ILE A 134 2.62 -3.13 -6.26
CA ILE A 134 2.20 -3.52 -4.91
C ILE A 134 3.41 -3.39 -4.01
N ILE A 135 3.27 -2.66 -2.92
CA ILE A 135 4.33 -2.43 -1.94
C ILE A 135 3.78 -2.79 -0.57
N SER A 136 4.37 -3.78 0.09
CA SER A 136 3.80 -4.36 1.30
C SER A 136 4.85 -4.70 2.34
N ASP A 137 4.45 -4.65 3.60
CA ASP A 137 5.26 -5.07 4.74
C ASP A 137 5.32 -6.60 4.90
N GLN A 138 4.36 -7.32 4.31
CA GLN A 138 4.29 -8.79 4.23
C GLN A 138 4.43 -9.28 2.79
N PRO A 139 5.00 -10.47 2.54
CA PRO A 139 4.98 -11.07 1.22
C PRO A 139 3.54 -11.48 0.83
N LEU A 140 3.08 -11.06 -0.34
CA LEU A 140 1.74 -11.37 -0.84
C LEU A 140 1.82 -12.34 -2.02
N ASN A 141 0.90 -13.31 -2.04
CA ASN A 141 0.75 -14.22 -3.19
C ASN A 141 -0.41 -13.75 -4.07
N ILE A 142 -0.11 -12.89 -5.05
CA ILE A 142 -1.08 -12.37 -6.01
C ILE A 142 -0.73 -12.96 -7.39
N SER A 143 -1.72 -13.61 -8.03
CA SER A 143 -1.54 -14.15 -9.38
C SER A 143 -1.14 -13.04 -10.37
N GLU A 144 -0.26 -13.38 -11.32
CA GLU A 144 0.29 -12.44 -12.33
C GLU A 144 1.13 -11.28 -11.75
N CYS A 145 1.55 -11.38 -10.49
CA CYS A 145 2.52 -10.45 -9.91
C CYS A 145 3.92 -11.07 -9.89
N VAL A 146 4.92 -10.29 -10.29
CA VAL A 146 6.34 -10.63 -10.19
C VAL A 146 7.02 -9.78 -9.14
N SER A 147 7.88 -10.39 -8.31
CA SER A 147 8.67 -9.66 -7.32
C SER A 147 9.68 -8.74 -8.01
N LEU A 148 9.74 -7.49 -7.57
CA LEU A 148 10.73 -6.51 -8.00
C LEU A 148 11.94 -6.52 -7.07
N LYS A 149 13.09 -6.15 -7.62
CA LYS A 149 14.28 -5.88 -6.82
C LYS A 149 14.04 -4.63 -5.96
N LEU A 150 14.32 -4.75 -4.67
CA LEU A 150 14.20 -3.63 -3.74
C LEU A 150 15.27 -2.56 -4.02
N PRO A 151 14.96 -1.28 -3.77
CA PRO A 151 15.94 -0.21 -3.93
C PRO A 151 17.09 -0.35 -2.90
N PRO A 152 18.30 0.17 -3.22
CA PRO A 152 19.43 0.12 -2.29
C PRO A 152 19.08 0.69 -0.91
N GLY A 153 19.52 0.01 0.14
CA GLY A 153 19.27 0.40 1.53
C GLY A 153 18.04 -0.26 2.18
N VAL A 154 17.22 -0.97 1.41
CA VAL A 154 16.16 -1.82 1.94
C VAL A 154 16.72 -3.22 2.19
N GLN A 155 16.51 -3.74 3.40
CA GLN A 155 16.92 -5.10 3.76
C GLN A 155 15.90 -6.13 3.25
N ASP A 156 16.38 -7.27 2.78
CA ASP A 156 15.54 -8.37 2.34
C ASP A 156 14.58 -8.81 3.45
N GLY A 157 13.34 -9.08 3.07
CA GLY A 157 12.27 -9.47 4.00
C GLY A 157 11.75 -8.34 4.89
N ARG A 158 12.28 -7.10 4.76
CA ARG A 158 11.73 -5.96 5.53
C ARG A 158 10.48 -5.38 4.89
N TYR A 159 10.49 -5.30 3.57
CA TYR A 159 9.42 -4.78 2.72
C TYR A 159 9.50 -5.52 1.38
N HIS A 160 8.38 -5.55 0.68
CA HIS A 160 8.23 -6.29 -0.57
C HIS A 160 7.68 -5.36 -1.64
N MET A 161 8.21 -5.49 -2.85
CA MET A 161 7.70 -4.80 -4.04
C MET A 161 7.36 -5.83 -5.10
N GLN A 162 6.19 -5.68 -5.72
CA GLN A 162 5.73 -6.53 -6.81
C GLN A 162 5.19 -5.66 -7.95
N HIS A 163 5.26 -6.20 -9.15
CA HIS A 163 4.73 -5.61 -10.37
C HIS A 163 3.69 -6.54 -10.97
N PHE A 164 2.51 -6.01 -11.26
CA PHE A 164 1.43 -6.75 -11.88
C PHE A 164 1.57 -6.74 -13.40
N THR A 165 1.73 -7.94 -13.98
CA THR A 165 1.89 -8.19 -15.41
C THR A 165 0.80 -9.16 -15.89
N PRO A 166 -0.42 -8.66 -16.17
CA PRO A 166 -1.55 -9.48 -16.62
C PRO A 166 -1.34 -10.07 -18.02
#